data_AF-A0A661WG82-F1
#
_entry.id   AF-A0A661WG82-F1
#
_cell.length_a   1.000
_cell.length_b   1.000
_cell.length_c   1.000
_cell.angle_alpha   90.00
_cell.angle_beta   90.00
_cell.angle_gamma   90.00
#
_symmetry.space_group_name_H-M   'P 1'
#
loop_
_entity.id
_entity.type
_entity.pdbx_description
1 polymer ?
#
loop_
_entity_poly.entity_id
_entity_poly.type
_entity_poly.pdbx_seq_one_letter_code
_entity_poly.pdbx_strand_id
1 'polypeptide(L)'
;MKKKLPINYTSRQAVMDDLPVIHCLEEKKSLHYSGVPGFSLERLRNEYETPGFDVNKSVHLVENQQDKLVGLVEVWEHSDPPVYPYVWIAVDPDLENRGIEDYLMGWAGERALQVIGRVDPDLRVAIRAHTDHKIESVVKVLKSAGLGQIRHGFRMRIDMEGEPDAPVWPEGISI
;
A
#
# COMPACT_ATOMS: atom_id res chain seq x y z
N MET A 1 7.02 15.31 10.14
CA MET A 1 5.75 14.54 10.04
C MET A 1 5.15 14.36 11.43
N LYS A 2 3.82 14.23 11.54
CA LYS A 2 3.17 14.11 12.85
C LYS A 2 3.49 12.75 13.47
N LYS A 3 4.06 12.76 14.68
CA LYS A 3 4.32 11.53 15.46
C LYS A 3 3.19 11.15 16.39
N LYS A 4 2.21 12.04 16.58
CA LYS A 4 1.08 11.83 17.48
C LYS A 4 -0.17 11.55 16.66
N LEU A 5 -0.80 10.44 16.98
CA LEU A 5 -2.10 10.06 16.47
C LEU A 5 -3.18 11.00 17.06
N PRO A 6 -4.24 11.36 16.32
CA PRO A 6 -5.33 12.18 16.87
C PRO A 6 -6.05 11.47 18.04
N ILE A 7 -6.62 12.25 18.97
CA ILE A 7 -7.07 11.77 20.30
C ILE A 7 -8.16 10.68 20.29
N ASN A 8 -8.83 10.46 19.16
CA ASN A 8 -9.92 9.49 19.01
C ASN A 8 -9.51 8.21 18.26
N TYR A 9 -8.22 7.97 18.14
CA TYR A 9 -7.70 6.78 17.48
C TYR A 9 -6.65 6.10 18.35
N THR A 10 -6.53 4.79 18.17
CA THR A 10 -5.48 3.94 18.72
C THR A 10 -4.70 3.32 17.56
N SER A 11 -3.54 2.76 17.86
CA SER A 11 -2.72 2.10 16.84
C SER A 11 -1.96 0.92 17.43
N ARG A 12 -1.76 -0.11 16.62
CA ARG A 12 -1.04 -1.33 17.00
C ARG A 12 -0.42 -1.98 15.76
N GLN A 13 0.57 -2.84 15.99
CA GLN A 13 1.06 -3.74 14.97
C GLN A 13 -0.01 -4.76 14.58
N ALA A 14 -0.02 -5.16 13.31
CA ALA A 14 -0.91 -6.21 12.85
C ALA A 14 -0.41 -7.61 13.28
N VAL A 15 -1.34 -8.57 13.22
CA VAL A 15 -1.09 -10.01 13.25
C VAL A 15 -1.78 -10.67 12.05
N MET A 16 -1.45 -11.92 11.74
CA MET A 16 -2.07 -12.65 10.63
C MET A 16 -3.61 -12.75 10.75
N ASP A 17 -4.13 -12.77 11.98
CA ASP A 17 -5.57 -12.82 12.24
C ASP A 17 -6.30 -11.52 11.86
N ASP A 18 -5.58 -10.41 11.61
CA ASP A 18 -6.15 -9.14 11.15
C ASP A 18 -6.47 -9.12 9.65
N LEU A 19 -6.02 -10.12 8.88
CA LEU A 19 -6.21 -10.17 7.43
C LEU A 19 -7.67 -9.93 6.98
N PRO A 20 -8.71 -10.50 7.63
CA PRO A 20 -10.10 -10.23 7.25
C PRO A 20 -10.50 -8.75 7.40
N VAL A 21 -10.05 -8.07 8.46
CA VAL A 21 -10.39 -6.65 8.69
C VAL A 21 -9.58 -5.72 7.78
N ILE A 22 -8.33 -6.08 7.49
CA ILE A 22 -7.49 -5.41 6.48
C ILE A 22 -8.15 -5.49 5.11
N HIS A 23 -8.52 -6.69 4.67
CA HIS A 23 -9.22 -6.91 3.41
C HIS A 23 -10.52 -6.08 3.32
N CYS A 24 -11.31 -6.02 4.39
CA CYS A 24 -12.53 -5.23 4.40
C CYS A 24 -12.28 -3.72 4.18
N LEU A 25 -11.23 -3.16 4.80
CA LEU A 25 -10.85 -1.76 4.58
C LEU A 25 -10.36 -1.53 3.14
N GLU A 26 -9.51 -2.42 2.62
CA GLU A 26 -8.99 -2.33 1.26
C GLU A 26 -10.09 -2.47 0.20
N GLU A 27 -11.03 -3.39 0.40
CA GLU A 27 -12.18 -3.60 -0.46
C GLU A 27 -13.09 -2.36 -0.47
N LYS A 28 -13.38 -1.78 0.71
CA LYS A 28 -14.12 -0.51 0.82
C LYS A 28 -13.43 0.59 0.01
N LYS A 29 -12.11 0.75 0.16
CA LYS A 29 -11.31 1.73 -0.58
C LYS A 29 -11.36 1.47 -2.09
N SER A 30 -11.21 0.22 -2.52
CA SER A 30 -11.24 -0.16 -3.94
C SER A 30 -12.60 0.15 -4.57
N LEU A 31 -13.69 -0.23 -3.90
CA LEU A 31 -15.06 0.07 -4.36
C LEU A 31 -15.29 1.58 -4.44
N HIS A 32 -14.84 2.35 -3.45
CA HIS A 32 -14.98 3.81 -3.43
C HIS A 32 -14.28 4.50 -4.60
N TYR A 33 -13.01 4.18 -4.88
CA TYR A 33 -12.22 4.91 -5.89
C TYR A 33 -12.28 4.32 -7.30
N SER A 34 -12.45 3.00 -7.41
CA SER A 34 -12.37 2.27 -8.68
C SER A 34 -13.70 1.68 -9.11
N GLY A 35 -14.72 1.63 -8.23
CA GLY A 35 -16.01 1.01 -8.51
C GLY A 35 -15.94 -0.51 -8.70
N VAL A 36 -14.81 -1.13 -8.34
CA VAL A 36 -14.58 -2.58 -8.45
C VAL A 36 -14.01 -3.13 -7.16
N PRO A 37 -14.30 -4.40 -6.82
CA PRO A 37 -13.68 -5.07 -5.69
C PRO A 37 -12.15 -5.03 -5.77
N GLY A 38 -11.53 -5.04 -4.58
CA GLY A 38 -10.08 -5.12 -4.45
C GLY A 38 -9.56 -6.52 -4.77
N PHE A 39 -8.37 -6.84 -4.26
CA PHE A 39 -7.87 -8.21 -4.28
C PHE A 39 -8.64 -9.10 -3.32
N SER A 40 -8.70 -10.40 -3.61
CA SER A 40 -9.34 -11.37 -2.72
C SER A 40 -8.55 -11.55 -1.42
N LEU A 41 -9.23 -11.96 -0.36
CA LEU A 41 -8.60 -12.30 0.93
C LEU A 41 -7.54 -13.39 0.79
N GLU A 42 -7.75 -14.36 -0.10
CA GLU A 42 -6.76 -15.40 -0.40
C GLU A 42 -5.49 -14.79 -1.00
N ARG A 43 -5.63 -13.86 -1.94
CA ARG A 43 -4.48 -13.16 -2.52
C ARG A 43 -3.74 -12.35 -1.47
N LEU A 44 -4.46 -11.61 -0.61
CA LEU A 44 -3.84 -10.84 0.47
C LEU A 44 -3.07 -11.76 1.44
N ARG A 45 -3.62 -12.92 1.79
CA ARG A 45 -2.93 -13.93 2.60
C ARG A 45 -1.64 -14.38 1.93
N ASN A 46 -1.69 -14.74 0.66
CA ASN A 46 -0.50 -15.17 -0.09
C ASN A 46 0.58 -14.08 -0.12
N GLU A 47 0.18 -12.81 -0.25
CA GLU A 47 1.12 -11.67 -0.20
C GLU A 47 1.77 -11.56 1.19
N TYR A 48 1.00 -11.70 2.28
CA TYR A 48 1.52 -11.61 3.65
C TYR A 48 2.34 -12.84 4.09
N GLU A 49 2.17 -13.97 3.41
CA GLU A 49 2.99 -15.19 3.58
C GLU A 49 4.28 -15.18 2.74
N THR A 50 4.53 -14.10 1.97
CA THR A 50 5.75 -13.95 1.18
C THR A 50 6.99 -14.16 2.05
N PRO A 51 7.93 -15.04 1.67
CA PRO A 51 9.16 -15.26 2.44
C PRO A 51 9.90 -13.94 2.73
N GLY A 52 10.24 -13.72 4.00
CA GLY A 52 10.93 -12.51 4.46
C GLY A 52 10.00 -11.33 4.80
N PHE A 53 8.69 -11.46 4.62
CA PHE A 53 7.72 -10.49 5.14
C PHE A 53 7.25 -10.89 6.55
N ASP A 54 7.41 -9.99 7.51
CA ASP A 54 6.96 -10.17 8.90
C ASP A 54 5.83 -9.18 9.18
N VAL A 55 4.60 -9.67 9.20
CA VAL A 55 3.39 -8.86 9.37
C VAL A 55 3.46 -8.01 10.64
N ASN A 56 3.96 -8.56 11.74
CA ASN A 56 4.02 -7.85 13.02
C ASN A 56 5.02 -6.69 13.00
N LYS A 57 6.07 -6.77 12.18
CA LYS A 57 7.04 -5.69 12.05
C LYS A 57 6.71 -4.74 10.91
N SER A 58 6.02 -5.21 9.89
CA SER A 58 5.87 -4.49 8.62
C SER A 58 4.51 -3.87 8.42
N VAL A 59 3.50 -4.23 9.20
CA VAL A 59 2.14 -3.70 9.07
C VAL A 59 1.70 -3.04 10.38
N HIS A 60 1.25 -1.80 10.27
CA HIS A 60 0.77 -1.00 11.38
C HIS A 60 -0.65 -0.51 11.13
N LEU A 61 -1.50 -0.70 12.13
CA LEU A 61 -2.95 -0.47 12.05
C LEU A 61 -3.33 0.75 12.89
N VAL A 62 -4.37 1.44 12.46
CA VAL A 62 -5.04 2.51 13.20
C VAL A 62 -6.52 2.18 13.33
N GLU A 63 -7.00 2.18 14.57
CA GLU A 63 -8.38 1.86 14.93
C GLU A 63 -9.06 3.08 15.53
N ASN A 64 -10.39 3.18 15.38
CA ASN A 64 -11.19 4.20 16.05
C ASN A 64 -11.63 3.74 17.46
N GLN A 65 -12.37 4.59 18.19
CA GLN A 65 -12.89 4.27 19.52
C GLN A 65 -13.89 3.09 19.59
N GLN A 66 -14.28 2.54 18.45
CA GLN A 66 -15.18 1.38 18.33
C GLN A 66 -14.42 0.12 17.87
N ASP A 67 -13.08 0.12 18.01
CA ASP A 67 -12.18 -0.96 17.58
C ASP A 67 -12.30 -1.31 16.09
N LYS A 68 -12.81 -0.38 15.27
CA LYS A 68 -12.89 -0.54 13.83
C LYS A 68 -11.57 -0.08 13.20
N LEU A 69 -11.00 -0.91 12.33
CA LEU A 69 -9.87 -0.53 11.50
C LEU A 69 -10.25 0.62 10.55
N VAL A 70 -9.52 1.73 10.64
CA VAL A 70 -9.75 2.94 9.84
C VAL A 70 -8.54 3.38 9.02
N GLY A 71 -7.39 2.76 9.24
CA GLY A 71 -6.22 2.98 8.42
C GLY A 71 -5.16 1.93 8.69
N LEU A 72 -4.29 1.73 7.70
CA LEU A 72 -3.14 0.85 7.80
C LEU A 72 -1.98 1.39 6.95
N VAL A 73 -0.78 0.97 7.32
CA VAL A 73 0.41 1.12 6.49
C VAL A 73 1.22 -0.16 6.49
N GLU A 74 1.76 -0.49 5.32
CA GLU A 74 2.64 -1.63 5.12
C GLU A 74 4.00 -1.13 4.62
N VAL A 75 5.06 -1.75 5.12
CA VAL A 75 6.45 -1.50 4.69
C VAL A 75 7.06 -2.81 4.21
N TRP A 76 7.19 -2.91 2.89
CA TRP A 76 7.75 -4.07 2.21
C TRP A 76 9.25 -3.86 1.97
N GLU A 77 10.06 -4.66 2.64
CA GLU A 77 11.53 -4.56 2.65
C GLU A 77 12.22 -5.89 2.31
N HIS A 78 11.50 -6.82 1.68
CA HIS A 78 11.98 -8.17 1.37
C HIS A 78 12.88 -8.26 0.13
N SER A 79 13.25 -7.12 -0.47
CA SER A 79 14.25 -7.10 -1.55
C SER A 79 15.66 -7.28 -0.98
N ASP A 80 16.55 -7.90 -1.75
CA ASP A 80 17.95 -8.10 -1.36
C ASP A 80 18.91 -7.54 -2.43
N PRO A 81 19.62 -6.42 -2.17
CA PRO A 81 19.58 -5.63 -0.93
C PRO A 81 18.30 -4.76 -0.82
N PRO A 82 17.83 -4.43 0.40
CA PRO A 82 16.58 -3.68 0.63
C PRO A 82 16.73 -2.16 0.39
N VAL A 83 17.20 -1.76 -0.79
CA VAL A 83 17.48 -0.35 -1.14
C VAL A 83 16.22 0.46 -1.51
N TYR A 84 15.10 -0.21 -1.77
CA TYR A 84 13.81 0.43 -2.07
C TYR A 84 12.67 -0.10 -1.20
N PRO A 85 12.65 0.17 0.13
CA PRO A 85 11.49 -0.15 0.96
C PRO A 85 10.23 0.45 0.35
N TYR A 86 9.23 -0.39 0.13
CA TYR A 86 7.99 -0.01 -0.52
C TYR A 86 6.89 0.20 0.51
N VAL A 87 6.28 1.38 0.49
CA VAL A 87 5.23 1.81 1.42
C VAL A 87 3.88 1.75 0.73
N TRP A 88 2.92 1.08 1.38
CA TRP A 88 1.52 1.06 0.99
C TRP A 88 0.67 1.65 2.11
N ILE A 89 -0.17 2.64 1.81
CA ILE A 89 -1.04 3.29 2.79
C ILE A 89 -2.50 3.17 2.34
N ALA A 90 -3.36 2.79 3.27
CA ALA A 90 -4.80 2.85 3.11
C ALA A 90 -5.44 3.51 4.33
N VAL A 91 -6.36 4.43 4.09
CA VAL A 91 -7.22 5.04 5.11
C VAL A 91 -8.66 4.89 4.63
N ASP A 92 -9.59 4.74 5.56
CA ASP A 92 -11.02 4.69 5.27
C ASP A 92 -11.41 5.97 4.51
N PRO A 93 -12.02 5.86 3.30
CA PRO A 93 -12.39 7.02 2.48
C PRO A 93 -13.24 8.08 3.21
N ASP A 94 -14.01 7.69 4.24
CA ASP A 94 -14.85 8.62 5.01
C ASP A 94 -14.07 9.42 6.08
N LEU A 95 -12.81 9.03 6.32
CA LEU A 95 -11.96 9.53 7.40
C LEU A 95 -10.65 10.16 6.92
N GLU A 96 -10.53 10.41 5.62
CA GLU A 96 -9.36 11.04 5.03
C GLU A 96 -9.10 12.46 5.52
N ASN A 97 -7.86 12.91 5.40
CA ASN A 97 -7.40 14.26 5.75
C ASN A 97 -7.61 14.62 7.25
N ARG A 98 -7.75 13.62 8.12
CA ARG A 98 -7.86 13.79 9.58
C ARG A 98 -6.53 13.63 10.33
N GLY A 99 -5.44 13.46 9.59
CA GLY A 99 -4.09 13.29 10.14
C GLY A 99 -3.72 11.83 10.43
N ILE A 100 -4.54 10.87 10.01
CA ILE A 100 -4.24 9.43 10.10
C ILE A 100 -3.08 9.11 9.13
N GLU A 101 -3.16 9.63 7.91
CA GLU A 101 -2.13 9.49 6.87
C GLU A 101 -0.78 10.02 7.36
N ASP A 102 -0.77 11.22 7.96
CA ASP A 102 0.44 11.85 8.48
C ASP A 102 1.14 10.97 9.53
N TYR A 103 0.34 10.35 10.41
CA TYR A 103 0.81 9.45 11.46
C TYR A 103 1.36 8.15 10.85
N LEU A 104 0.58 7.50 9.99
CA LEU A 104 0.94 6.25 9.31
C LEU A 104 2.22 6.39 8.49
N MET A 105 2.34 7.46 7.69
CA MET A 105 3.55 7.73 6.92
C MET A 105 4.74 8.00 7.85
N GLY A 106 4.51 8.63 9.01
CA GLY A 106 5.55 8.87 10.02
C GLY A 106 6.12 7.56 10.57
N TRP A 107 5.25 6.63 10.93
CA TRP A 107 5.62 5.28 11.34
C TRP A 107 6.36 4.53 10.22
N ALA A 108 5.85 4.60 8.99
CA ALA A 108 6.46 3.94 7.83
C ALA A 108 7.87 4.43 7.54
N GLY A 109 8.12 5.74 7.69
CA GLY A 109 9.46 6.32 7.57
C GLY A 109 10.41 5.76 8.63
N GLU A 110 10.00 5.68 9.89
CA GLU A 110 10.81 5.11 10.97
C GLU A 110 11.11 3.62 10.74
N ARG A 111 10.14 2.85 10.24
CA ARG A 111 10.33 1.44 9.87
C ARG A 111 11.29 1.29 8.68
N ALA A 112 11.08 2.05 7.60
CA ALA A 112 11.92 2.00 6.42
C ALA A 112 13.38 2.40 6.69
N LEU A 113 13.63 3.32 7.64
CA LEU A 113 15.00 3.71 8.02
C LEU A 113 15.81 2.55 8.62
N GLN A 114 15.15 1.54 9.18
CA GLN A 114 15.83 0.39 9.78
C GLN A 114 16.60 -0.45 8.74
N VAL A 115 16.27 -0.32 7.45
CA VAL A 115 17.00 -1.04 6.38
C VAL A 115 18.44 -0.56 6.23
N ILE A 116 18.76 0.67 6.65
CA ILE A 116 20.10 1.26 6.55
C ILE A 116 21.13 0.37 7.26
N GLY A 117 20.77 -0.26 8.39
CA GLY A 117 21.67 -1.15 9.12
C GLY A 117 21.92 -2.51 8.45
N ARG A 118 21.23 -2.82 7.34
CA ARG A 118 21.34 -4.10 6.61
C ARG A 118 21.89 -3.94 5.18
N VAL A 119 22.15 -2.72 4.74
CA VAL A 119 22.69 -2.45 3.41
C VAL A 119 24.14 -1.96 3.51
N ASP A 120 24.90 -2.15 2.44
CA ASP A 120 26.23 -1.58 2.33
C ASP A 120 26.16 -0.04 2.47
N PRO A 121 27.04 0.60 3.28
CA PRO A 121 27.06 2.04 3.48
C PRO A 121 27.19 2.89 2.21
N ASP A 122 27.75 2.34 1.13
CA ASP A 122 27.90 3.03 -0.15
C ASP A 122 26.61 3.00 -0.99
N LEU A 123 25.61 2.21 -0.60
CA LEU A 123 24.31 2.12 -1.27
C LEU A 123 23.36 3.22 -0.80
N ARG A 124 22.60 3.76 -1.75
CA ARG A 124 21.52 4.71 -1.46
C ARG A 124 20.22 3.97 -1.24
N VAL A 125 19.58 4.27 -0.11
CA VAL A 125 18.23 3.80 0.19
C VAL A 125 17.22 4.89 -0.17
N ALA A 126 16.13 4.52 -0.84
CA ALA A 126 15.02 5.43 -1.14
C ALA A 126 13.67 4.74 -0.99
N ILE A 127 12.77 5.35 -0.21
CA ILE A 127 11.40 4.84 -0.08
C ILE A 127 10.67 4.96 -1.42
N ARG A 128 9.92 3.93 -1.79
CA ARG A 128 8.98 3.95 -2.94
C ARG A 128 7.56 3.75 -2.44
N ALA A 129 6.61 4.29 -3.19
CA ALA A 129 5.19 4.08 -2.95
C ALA A 129 4.43 4.15 -4.29
N HIS A 130 3.23 3.59 -4.30
CA HIS A 130 2.26 3.79 -5.38
C HIS A 130 0.92 4.19 -4.77
N THR A 131 0.21 5.08 -5.44
CA THR A 131 -1.17 5.40 -5.13
C THR A 131 -1.90 5.76 -6.41
N ASP A 132 -3.21 5.51 -6.45
CA ASP A 132 -4.06 6.12 -7.46
C ASP A 132 -4.08 7.64 -7.24
N HIS A 133 -3.94 8.40 -8.33
CA HIS A 133 -4.01 9.86 -8.32
C HIS A 133 -5.33 10.41 -7.78
N LYS A 134 -6.42 9.63 -7.82
CA LYS A 134 -7.73 9.99 -7.25
C LYS A 134 -7.73 10.03 -5.72
N ILE A 135 -6.76 9.38 -5.07
CA ILE A 135 -6.65 9.33 -3.61
C ILE A 135 -5.80 10.52 -3.16
N GLU A 136 -6.36 11.72 -3.24
CA GLU A 136 -5.64 12.98 -3.02
C GLU A 136 -5.00 13.08 -1.63
N SER A 137 -5.64 12.50 -0.61
CA SER A 137 -5.14 12.39 0.76
C SER A 137 -3.76 11.73 0.82
N VAL A 138 -3.61 10.58 0.16
CA VAL A 138 -2.37 9.81 0.09
C VAL A 138 -1.36 10.53 -0.80
N VAL A 139 -1.78 11.10 -1.94
CA VAL A 139 -0.88 11.92 -2.78
C VAL A 139 -0.27 13.07 -1.98
N LYS A 140 -1.08 13.75 -1.17
CA LYS A 140 -0.64 14.86 -0.32
C LYS A 140 0.31 14.42 0.77
N VAL A 141 0.06 13.31 1.45
CA VAL A 141 0.96 12.83 2.52
C VAL A 141 2.31 12.38 1.96
N LEU A 142 2.32 11.67 0.82
CA LEU A 142 3.56 11.23 0.18
C LEU A 142 4.42 12.43 -0.24
N LYS A 143 3.81 13.45 -0.86
CA LYS A 143 4.50 14.71 -1.22
C LYS A 143 5.00 15.45 0.01
N SER A 144 4.21 15.51 1.07
CA SER A 144 4.60 16.17 2.33
C SER A 144 5.72 15.43 3.05
N ALA A 145 5.88 14.13 2.81
CA ALA A 145 7.01 13.32 3.26
C ALA A 145 8.26 13.43 2.36
N GLY A 146 8.20 14.25 1.30
CA GLY A 146 9.33 14.51 0.39
C GLY A 146 9.42 13.57 -0.81
N LEU A 147 8.42 12.71 -1.04
CA LEU A 147 8.42 11.82 -2.20
C LEU A 147 8.00 12.60 -3.46
N GLY A 148 8.82 12.47 -4.50
CA GLY A 148 8.52 12.94 -5.85
C GLY A 148 7.83 11.88 -6.70
N GLN A 149 6.99 12.32 -7.64
CA GLN A 149 6.42 11.43 -8.65
C GLN A 149 7.49 11.09 -9.69
N ILE A 150 7.74 9.80 -9.90
CA ILE A 150 8.80 9.33 -10.82
C ILE A 150 8.25 8.59 -12.06
N ARG A 151 7.03 8.06 -12.01
CA ARG A 151 6.39 7.33 -13.11
C ARG A 151 4.88 7.22 -12.93
N HIS A 152 4.20 6.87 -14.02
CA HIS A 152 2.80 6.44 -14.02
C HIS A 152 2.70 4.93 -14.29
N GLY A 153 1.69 4.30 -13.72
CA GLY A 153 1.26 2.94 -14.08
C GLY A 153 -0.19 2.98 -14.52
N PHE A 154 -0.54 2.20 -15.54
CA PHE A 154 -1.91 2.12 -16.06
C PHE A 154 -2.44 0.71 -15.85
N ARG A 155 -3.59 0.60 -15.19
CA ARG A 155 -4.34 -0.66 -15.10
C ARG A 155 -5.27 -0.73 -16.30
N MET A 156 -4.93 -1.56 -17.29
CA MET A 156 -5.75 -1.80 -18.47
C MET A 156 -6.85 -2.80 -18.14
N ARG A 157 -8.08 -2.53 -18.55
CA ARG A 157 -9.22 -3.44 -18.43
C ARG A 157 -10.05 -3.37 -19.70
N ILE A 158 -10.53 -4.53 -20.16
CA ILE A 158 -11.56 -4.66 -21.16
C ILE A 158 -12.61 -5.62 -20.61
N ASP A 159 -13.88 -5.28 -20.82
CA ASP A 159 -15.00 -6.15 -20.49
C ASP A 159 -15.36 -6.91 -21.79
N MET A 160 -15.26 -8.25 -21.77
CA MET A 160 -15.44 -9.09 -22.96
C MET A 160 -16.85 -9.66 -22.99
N GLU A 161 -17.65 -9.24 -23.98
CA GLU A 161 -19.01 -9.78 -24.23
C GLU A 161 -19.00 -10.93 -25.26
N GLY A 162 -17.84 -11.17 -25.90
CA GLY A 162 -17.63 -12.20 -26.91
C GLY A 162 -16.13 -12.41 -27.17
N GLU A 163 -15.81 -13.30 -28.10
CA GLU A 163 -14.42 -13.53 -28.51
C GLU A 163 -13.83 -12.28 -29.17
N PRO A 164 -12.54 -11.98 -28.93
CA PRO A 164 -11.88 -10.88 -29.61
C PRO A 164 -11.65 -11.25 -31.09
N ASP A 165 -11.49 -10.23 -31.94
CA ASP A 165 -11.14 -10.46 -33.34
C ASP A 165 -9.84 -11.27 -33.46
N ALA A 166 -9.78 -12.13 -34.48
CA ALA A 166 -8.57 -12.88 -34.77
C ALA A 166 -7.39 -11.93 -35.03
N PRO A 167 -6.20 -12.22 -34.47
CA PRO A 167 -5.04 -11.36 -34.65
C PRO A 167 -4.63 -11.28 -36.13
N VAL A 168 -4.40 -10.07 -36.62
CA VAL A 168 -3.80 -9.84 -37.94
C VAL A 168 -2.28 -9.84 -37.79
N TRP A 169 -1.64 -10.93 -38.21
CA TRP A 169 -0.19 -11.08 -38.13
C TRP A 169 0.53 -10.31 -39.25
N PRO A 170 1.61 -9.58 -38.94
CA PRO A 170 2.49 -9.02 -39.96
C PRO A 170 3.15 -10.11 -40.81
N GLU A 171 3.56 -9.77 -42.03
CA GLU A 171 4.29 -10.69 -42.92
C GLU A 171 5.54 -11.24 -42.21
N GLY A 172 5.71 -12.57 -42.22
CA GLY A 172 6.84 -13.26 -41.62
C GLY A 172 6.75 -13.54 -40.11
N ILE A 173 5.63 -13.20 -39.45
CA ILE A 173 5.40 -13.47 -38.01
C ILE A 173 4.21 -14.42 -37.84
N SER A 174 4.33 -15.44 -36.97
CA SER A 174 3.26 -16.38 -36.61
C SER A 174 3.40 -16.87 -35.16
N ILE A 175 2.37 -17.54 -34.62
CA ILE A 175 2.41 -18.22 -33.30
C ILE A 175 2.61 -19.71 -33.44
#